data_AF-S2LGA9-F1
#
_entry.id   AF-S2LGA9-F1
#
_cell.length_a   1.000
_cell.length_b   1.000
_cell.length_c   1.000
_cell.angle_alpha   90.00
_cell.angle_beta   90.00
_cell.angle_gamma   90.00
#
_symmetry.space_group_name_H-M   'P 1'
#
loop_
_entity.id
_entity.type
_entity.pdbx_description
1 polymer ?
#
loop_
_entity_poly.entity_id
_entity_poly.type
_entity_poly.pdbx_seq_one_letter_code
_entity_poly.pdbx_strand_id
1 'polypeptide(L)'
;NGTITGTSTGTYSYGICNEGGTIGTLTNNGTTTGTSTSSSGYGIYNKSATIGTLLNNGTITGTTENRNGYGIYNQDASITELLNNGFIRGTGGSSFYQSGYGIYHDAMDINIEKLTNNGIITGTSENGDGYGIATFINTAVIKILVNNGTITGTTENSDGYGIDTTNDATLANTGVIYGKTNAIINVGTANNYGLLISQTGDTVSGGTSITNSYGLIFKDTGGSYTAEISDYSRFGTIAKDEEVVVDYDENSQAIKKTYTIINAKAEG
;
A
#
# COMPACT_ATOMS: atom_id res chain seq x y z
N ASN A 1 -15.18 22.31 -3.78
CA ASN A 1 -15.95 21.46 -4.72
C ASN A 1 -15.86 22.09 -6.09
N GLY A 2 -15.34 21.36 -7.08
CA GLY A 2 -15.04 21.88 -8.42
C GLY A 2 -14.18 20.87 -9.19
N THR A 3 -13.97 21.13 -10.47
CA THR A 3 -13.15 20.30 -11.35
C THR A 3 -11.92 21.09 -11.80
N ILE A 4 -10.73 20.53 -11.60
CA ILE A 4 -9.47 21.02 -12.14
C ILE A 4 -8.96 19.96 -13.11
N THR A 5 -8.79 20.32 -14.37
CA THR A 5 -8.37 19.38 -15.42
C THR A 5 -7.27 19.97 -16.28
N GLY A 6 -6.14 19.27 -16.38
CA GLY A 6 -5.15 19.43 -17.42
C GLY A 6 -5.31 18.34 -18.48
N THR A 7 -5.30 18.73 -19.76
CA THR A 7 -5.25 17.82 -20.90
C THR A 7 -4.17 18.26 -21.89
N SER A 8 -3.28 17.35 -22.28
CA SER A 8 -2.28 17.62 -23.32
C SER A 8 -2.20 16.47 -24.32
N THR A 9 -2.05 16.79 -25.60
CA THR A 9 -1.91 15.81 -26.69
C THR A 9 -0.46 15.57 -27.12
N GLY A 10 0.48 16.39 -26.64
CA GLY A 10 1.87 16.40 -27.10
C GLY A 10 2.92 16.46 -25.99
N THR A 11 2.52 16.80 -24.76
CA THR A 11 3.42 17.07 -23.64
C THR A 11 2.86 16.52 -22.34
N TYR A 12 3.58 16.75 -21.24
CA TYR A 12 3.11 16.47 -19.88
C TYR A 12 1.79 17.18 -19.59
N SER A 13 0.95 16.56 -18.77
CA SER A 13 -0.32 17.13 -18.33
C SER A 13 -0.47 17.07 -16.83
N TYR A 14 -0.95 18.15 -16.23
CA TYR A 14 -1.02 18.33 -14.79
C TYR A 14 -2.42 18.77 -14.39
N GLY A 15 -3.03 18.10 -13.41
CA GLY A 15 -4.18 18.66 -12.71
C GLY A 15 -3.73 19.86 -11.86
N ILE A 16 -2.76 19.63 -10.98
CA ILE A 16 -2.06 20.66 -10.22
C ILE A 16 -0.55 20.46 -10.38
N CYS A 17 0.16 21.55 -10.66
CA CYS A 17 1.62 21.58 -10.69
C CYS A 17 2.14 22.57 -9.63
N ASN A 18 2.92 22.08 -8.67
CA ASN A 18 3.67 22.88 -7.70
C ASN A 18 5.16 22.63 -7.94
N GLU A 19 5.81 23.52 -8.67
CA GLU A 19 7.24 23.43 -8.99
C GLU A 19 7.99 24.59 -8.32
N GLY A 20 8.97 24.29 -7.46
CA GLY A 20 9.73 25.29 -6.71
C GLY A 20 8.93 26.07 -5.64
N GLY A 21 7.66 25.75 -5.45
CA GLY A 21 6.73 26.50 -4.61
C GLY A 21 6.56 25.95 -3.20
N THR A 22 5.80 26.70 -2.39
CA THR A 22 5.34 26.26 -1.06
C THR A 22 3.82 26.40 -1.00
N ILE A 23 3.14 25.30 -0.71
CA ILE A 23 1.71 25.28 -0.42
C ILE A 23 1.53 24.90 1.03
N GLY A 24 0.93 25.77 1.85
CA GLY A 24 0.62 25.44 3.24
C GLY A 24 -0.36 24.29 3.35
N THR A 25 -1.53 24.45 2.73
CA THR A 25 -2.58 23.41 2.67
C THR A 25 -3.16 23.32 1.28
N LEU A 26 -3.16 22.12 0.72
CA LEU A 26 -3.86 21.77 -0.51
C LEU A 26 -5.05 20.89 -0.17
N THR A 27 -6.27 21.39 -0.39
CA THR A 27 -7.51 20.61 -0.16
C THR A 27 -8.21 20.32 -1.47
N ASN A 28 -8.31 19.04 -1.83
CA ASN A 28 -9.13 18.57 -2.94
C ASN A 28 -10.44 17.97 -2.41
N ASN A 29 -11.54 18.69 -2.58
CA ASN A 29 -12.91 18.19 -2.31
C ASN A 29 -13.70 17.89 -3.60
N GLY A 30 -13.04 17.95 -4.76
CA GLY A 30 -13.67 17.78 -6.06
C GLY A 30 -12.89 16.80 -6.93
N THR A 31 -12.76 17.10 -8.21
CA THR A 31 -12.00 16.27 -9.14
C THR A 31 -10.77 17.03 -9.62
N THR A 32 -9.59 16.42 -9.49
CA THR A 32 -8.33 16.93 -10.03
C THR A 32 -7.74 15.90 -10.98
N THR A 33 -7.57 16.25 -12.26
CA THR A 33 -7.15 15.31 -13.29
C THR A 33 -6.04 15.87 -14.17
N GLY A 34 -4.97 15.09 -14.40
CA GLY A 34 -4.00 15.34 -15.47
C GLY A 34 -3.98 14.19 -16.47
N THR A 35 -4.42 14.47 -17.69
CA THR A 35 -4.48 13.49 -18.79
C THR A 35 -3.52 13.88 -19.91
N SER A 36 -2.60 12.99 -20.30
CA SER A 36 -1.73 13.18 -21.46
C SER A 36 -1.89 12.05 -22.45
N THR A 37 -1.93 12.32 -23.75
CA THR A 37 -1.98 11.24 -24.75
C THR A 37 -0.61 10.75 -25.19
N SER A 38 0.47 11.55 -25.04
CA SER A 38 1.81 11.19 -25.56
C SER A 38 2.93 11.23 -24.53
N SER A 39 2.69 11.86 -23.37
CA SER A 39 3.65 11.97 -22.29
C SER A 39 3.01 11.56 -20.95
N SER A 40 3.64 11.85 -19.82
CA SER A 40 3.09 11.51 -18.51
C SER A 40 1.91 12.41 -18.12
N GLY A 41 0.91 11.80 -17.47
CA GLY A 41 -0.24 12.48 -16.89
C GLY A 41 -0.15 12.47 -15.36
N TYR A 42 -0.28 13.64 -14.75
CA TYR A 42 -0.13 13.85 -13.32
C TYR A 42 -1.40 14.45 -12.72
N GLY A 43 -2.04 13.77 -11.79
CA GLY A 43 -3.12 14.39 -11.00
C GLY A 43 -2.58 15.57 -10.21
N ILE A 44 -1.57 15.31 -9.38
CA ILE A 44 -0.76 16.34 -8.72
C ILE A 44 0.71 16.06 -9.00
N TYR A 45 1.43 17.08 -9.44
CA TYR A 45 2.88 17.07 -9.57
C TYR A 45 3.47 18.08 -8.60
N ASN A 46 4.22 17.60 -7.61
CA ASN A 46 4.94 18.41 -6.63
C ASN A 46 6.44 18.18 -6.84
N LYS A 47 7.16 19.21 -7.28
CA LYS A 47 8.56 19.06 -7.71
C LYS A 47 9.46 20.13 -7.12
N SER A 48 10.53 19.71 -6.44
CA SER A 48 11.47 20.64 -5.78
C SER A 48 10.73 21.66 -4.91
N ALA A 49 9.67 21.20 -4.23
CA ALA A 49 8.65 22.04 -3.64
C ALA A 49 8.17 21.46 -2.29
N THR A 50 7.36 22.23 -1.57
CA THR A 50 6.83 21.82 -0.27
C THR A 50 5.31 21.92 -0.24
N ILE A 51 4.67 20.88 0.27
CA ILE A 51 3.27 20.91 0.69
C ILE A 51 3.21 20.60 2.18
N GLY A 52 2.63 21.48 2.99
CA GLY A 52 2.40 21.21 4.41
C GLY A 52 1.40 20.07 4.56
N THR A 53 0.14 20.33 4.22
CA THR A 53 -0.93 19.33 4.27
C THR A 53 -1.58 19.15 2.91
N LEU A 54 -1.61 17.92 2.40
CA LEU A 54 -2.41 17.51 1.26
C LEU A 54 -3.62 16.71 1.76
N LEU A 55 -4.80 17.33 1.68
CA LEU A 55 -6.07 16.71 2.08
C LEU A 55 -6.88 16.36 0.84
N ASN A 56 -7.00 15.08 0.52
CA ASN A 56 -7.84 14.59 -0.56
C ASN A 56 -9.13 13.98 -0.01
N ASN A 57 -10.26 14.67 -0.16
CA ASN A 57 -11.60 14.14 0.08
C ASN A 57 -12.36 13.83 -1.22
N GLY A 58 -11.79 14.21 -2.37
CA GLY A 58 -12.37 13.99 -3.69
C GLY A 58 -11.59 12.97 -4.49
N THR A 59 -11.44 13.23 -5.79
CA THR A 59 -10.72 12.37 -6.73
C THR A 59 -9.49 13.09 -7.28
N ILE A 60 -8.35 12.40 -7.26
CA ILE A 60 -7.12 12.79 -7.95
C ILE A 60 -6.80 11.70 -8.98
N THR A 61 -6.59 12.06 -10.24
CA THR A 61 -6.26 11.11 -11.30
C THR A 61 -5.14 11.64 -12.19
N GLY A 62 -4.08 10.85 -12.38
CA GLY A 62 -3.13 11.05 -13.49
C GLY A 62 -3.20 9.88 -14.44
N THR A 63 -3.42 10.15 -15.71
CA THR A 63 -3.62 9.11 -16.73
C THR A 63 -2.91 9.47 -18.01
N THR A 64 -2.41 8.44 -18.69
CA THR A 64 -1.81 8.59 -20.01
C THR A 64 -2.02 7.36 -20.87
N GLU A 65 -1.93 7.55 -22.18
CA GLU A 65 -1.98 6.48 -23.18
C GLU A 65 -0.58 5.90 -23.50
N ASN A 66 0.50 6.68 -23.31
CA ASN A 66 1.82 6.37 -23.90
C ASN A 66 3.02 6.51 -22.95
N ARG A 67 2.83 6.82 -21.66
CA ARG A 67 3.91 6.91 -20.64
C ARG A 67 3.41 6.49 -19.26
N ASN A 68 4.03 7.00 -18.20
CA ASN A 68 3.62 6.77 -16.83
C ASN A 68 2.49 7.71 -16.41
N GLY A 69 1.49 7.17 -15.71
CA GLY A 69 0.41 7.94 -15.12
C GLY A 69 0.51 7.97 -13.61
N TYR A 70 0.37 9.15 -13.02
CA TYR A 70 0.64 9.38 -11.60
C TYR A 70 -0.55 10.07 -10.94
N GLY A 71 -1.20 9.44 -9.98
CA GLY A 71 -2.18 10.13 -9.14
C GLY A 71 -1.52 11.30 -8.45
N ILE A 72 -0.46 11.02 -7.69
CA ILE A 72 0.44 12.03 -7.11
C ILE A 72 1.88 11.65 -7.46
N TYR A 73 2.62 12.60 -8.02
CA TYR A 73 4.06 12.49 -8.18
C TYR A 73 4.75 13.57 -7.33
N ASN A 74 5.49 13.11 -6.33
CA ASN A 74 6.28 13.94 -5.42
C ASN A 74 7.76 13.74 -5.72
N GLN A 75 8.37 14.67 -6.46
CA GLN A 75 9.73 14.57 -6.97
C GLN A 75 10.66 15.58 -6.30
N ASP A 76 11.70 15.12 -5.61
CA ASP A 76 12.63 15.99 -4.86
C ASP A 76 11.89 17.01 -3.97
N ALA A 77 10.75 16.60 -3.42
CA ALA A 77 9.78 17.50 -2.81
C ALA A 77 9.25 16.90 -1.51
N SER A 78 8.80 17.75 -0.59
CA SER A 78 8.30 17.31 0.72
C SER A 78 6.79 17.42 0.81
N ILE A 79 6.19 16.46 1.51
CA ILE A 79 4.82 16.54 1.99
C ILE A 79 4.84 16.20 3.48
N THR A 80 4.41 17.14 4.34
CA THR A 80 4.42 16.87 5.79
C THR A 80 3.29 15.90 6.16
N GLU A 81 2.07 16.15 5.67
CA GLU A 81 0.95 15.23 5.90
C GLU A 81 0.14 15.05 4.62
N LEU A 82 0.01 13.80 4.17
CA LEU A 82 -0.88 13.40 3.11
C LEU A 82 -2.04 12.60 3.71
N LEU A 83 -3.23 13.18 3.69
CA LEU A 83 -4.46 12.54 4.15
C LEU A 83 -5.38 12.26 2.97
N ASN A 84 -5.51 10.97 2.61
CA ASN A 84 -6.42 10.52 1.57
C ASN A 84 -7.69 9.92 2.19
N ASN A 85 -8.81 10.62 2.07
CA ASN A 85 -10.15 10.13 2.39
C ASN A 85 -10.98 9.83 1.14
N GLY A 86 -10.47 10.19 -0.05
CA GLY A 86 -11.14 9.99 -1.33
C GLY A 86 -10.41 8.97 -2.21
N PHE A 87 -10.28 9.29 -3.49
CA PHE A 87 -9.66 8.44 -4.49
C PHE A 87 -8.39 9.08 -5.05
N ILE A 88 -7.31 8.29 -5.12
CA ILE A 88 -6.08 8.65 -5.83
C ILE A 88 -5.78 7.54 -6.83
N ARG A 89 -5.62 7.90 -8.10
CA ARG A 89 -5.39 6.92 -9.18
C ARG A 89 -4.30 7.37 -10.14
N GLY A 90 -3.33 6.49 -10.40
CA GLY A 90 -2.42 6.60 -11.54
C GLY A 90 -2.68 5.50 -12.54
N THR A 91 -2.87 5.88 -13.81
CA THR A 91 -3.06 4.93 -14.90
C THR A 91 -1.98 5.12 -15.96
N GLY A 92 -1.05 4.17 -16.03
CA GLY A 92 -0.02 4.12 -17.05
C GLY A 92 -0.59 3.79 -18.42
N GLY A 93 0.19 4.11 -19.44
CA GLY A 93 -0.11 3.78 -20.83
C GLY A 93 -0.05 2.28 -21.11
N SER A 94 -0.41 1.93 -22.34
CA SER A 94 -0.56 0.54 -22.76
C SER A 94 0.69 -0.07 -23.37
N SER A 95 1.83 0.62 -23.48
CA SER A 95 3.06 -0.04 -23.97
C SER A 95 3.96 -0.52 -22.83
N PHE A 96 4.95 -1.36 -23.16
CA PHE A 96 5.93 -1.86 -22.20
C PHE A 96 6.64 -0.72 -21.46
N TYR A 97 6.94 -0.93 -20.18
CA TYR A 97 7.60 0.03 -19.27
C TYR A 97 6.79 1.30 -18.93
N GLN A 98 5.50 1.32 -19.23
CA GLN A 98 4.60 2.44 -18.93
C GLN A 98 3.77 2.11 -17.69
N SER A 99 4.23 2.61 -16.55
CA SER A 99 3.71 2.20 -15.24
C SER A 99 2.65 3.16 -14.72
N GLY A 100 1.70 2.62 -13.96
CA GLY A 100 0.69 3.39 -13.26
C GLY A 100 1.03 3.49 -11.77
N TYR A 101 1.03 4.71 -11.23
CA TYR A 101 1.37 4.97 -9.84
C TYR A 101 0.24 5.72 -9.14
N GLY A 102 -0.39 5.11 -8.14
CA GLY A 102 -1.31 5.84 -7.28
C GLY A 102 -0.58 7.02 -6.63
N ILE A 103 0.49 6.71 -5.91
CA ILE A 103 1.43 7.69 -5.36
C ILE A 103 2.85 7.25 -5.68
N TYR A 104 3.63 8.17 -6.22
CA TYR A 104 5.05 7.97 -6.49
C TYR A 104 5.86 9.07 -5.81
N HIS A 105 6.82 8.66 -4.98
CA HIS A 105 7.75 9.56 -4.29
C HIS A 105 9.18 9.25 -4.74
N ASP A 106 9.83 10.23 -5.33
CA ASP A 106 11.15 10.08 -5.96
C ASP A 106 12.01 11.26 -5.52
N ALA A 107 12.79 11.09 -4.44
CA ALA A 107 13.53 12.19 -3.84
C ALA A 107 14.79 11.71 -3.13
N MET A 108 15.80 12.58 -3.07
CA MET A 108 16.98 12.36 -2.23
C MET A 108 16.85 13.08 -0.89
N ASP A 109 16.79 12.31 0.21
CA ASP A 109 16.79 12.81 1.60
C ASP A 109 15.62 13.77 1.93
N ILE A 110 14.53 13.70 1.15
CA ILE A 110 13.31 14.47 1.35
C ILE A 110 12.14 13.48 1.46
N ASN A 111 11.25 13.73 2.41
CA ASN A 111 10.27 12.74 2.83
C ASN A 111 8.84 13.16 2.53
N ILE A 112 7.99 12.15 2.43
CA ILE A 112 6.62 12.26 2.92
C ILE A 112 6.66 11.87 4.40
N GLU A 113 6.46 12.83 5.30
CA GLU A 113 6.62 12.58 6.74
C GLU A 113 5.51 11.65 7.27
N LYS A 114 4.28 11.82 6.79
CA LYS A 114 3.17 10.93 7.13
C LYS A 114 2.17 10.82 5.99
N LEU A 115 1.85 9.58 5.63
CA LEU A 115 0.76 9.25 4.72
C LEU A 115 -0.32 8.46 5.44
N THR A 116 -1.55 8.96 5.44
CA THR A 116 -2.72 8.27 5.98
C THR A 116 -3.73 8.06 4.87
N ASN A 117 -3.98 6.79 4.54
CA ASN A 117 -4.99 6.38 3.57
C ASN A 117 -6.22 5.83 4.30
N ASN A 118 -7.33 6.57 4.26
CA ASN A 118 -8.67 6.11 4.66
C ASN A 118 -9.56 5.82 3.44
N GLY A 119 -9.15 6.27 2.26
CA GLY A 119 -9.87 6.09 1.00
C GLY A 119 -9.26 4.98 0.13
N ILE A 120 -9.18 5.24 -1.16
CA ILE A 120 -8.67 4.29 -2.16
C ILE A 120 -7.46 4.91 -2.88
N ILE A 121 -6.37 4.14 -2.96
CA ILE A 121 -5.19 4.46 -3.75
C ILE A 121 -4.97 3.33 -4.76
N THR A 122 -4.82 3.67 -6.03
CA THR A 122 -4.66 2.67 -7.10
C THR A 122 -3.61 3.08 -8.12
N GLY A 123 -2.64 2.20 -8.40
CA GLY A 123 -1.79 2.27 -9.58
C GLY A 123 -2.08 1.12 -10.51
N THR A 124 -2.40 1.44 -11.75
CA THR A 124 -2.76 0.47 -12.78
C THR A 124 -2.08 0.74 -14.10
N SER A 125 -1.75 -0.31 -14.82
CA SER A 125 -1.22 -0.26 -16.20
C SER A 125 -1.67 -1.51 -16.95
N GLU A 126 -1.49 -1.53 -18.27
CA GLU A 126 -1.73 -2.74 -19.06
C GLU A 126 -0.45 -3.57 -19.18
N ASN A 127 0.63 -2.94 -19.63
CA ASN A 127 1.88 -3.63 -20.01
C ASN A 127 3.12 -3.16 -19.23
N GLY A 128 3.04 -2.03 -18.52
CA GLY A 128 4.02 -1.67 -17.47
C GLY A 128 3.56 -2.15 -16.10
N ASP A 129 4.24 -1.70 -15.06
CA ASP A 129 3.94 -2.10 -13.68
C ASP A 129 2.87 -1.22 -13.04
N GLY A 130 2.09 -1.80 -12.13
CA GLY A 130 1.08 -1.08 -11.36
C GLY A 130 1.49 -0.93 -9.90
N TYR A 131 1.68 0.29 -9.43
CA TYR A 131 2.10 0.59 -8.06
C TYR A 131 1.02 1.37 -7.32
N GLY A 132 0.43 0.79 -6.26
CA GLY A 132 -0.44 1.56 -5.38
C GLY A 132 0.32 2.74 -4.78
N ILE A 133 1.42 2.43 -4.09
CA ILE A 133 2.40 3.39 -3.59
C ILE A 133 3.80 2.89 -3.95
N ALA A 134 4.63 3.77 -4.50
CA ALA A 134 6.03 3.46 -4.76
C ALA A 134 6.97 4.59 -4.30
N THR A 135 8.15 4.21 -3.80
CA THR A 135 9.30 5.11 -3.66
C THR A 135 10.45 4.63 -4.52
N PHE A 136 11.16 5.52 -5.19
CA PHE A 136 12.35 5.18 -5.97
C PHE A 136 13.52 6.06 -5.55
N ILE A 137 14.74 5.50 -5.63
CA ILE A 137 15.99 6.00 -5.04
C ILE A 137 16.11 5.66 -3.54
N ASN A 138 17.29 5.16 -3.15
CA ASN A 138 17.61 4.58 -1.83
C ASN A 138 17.39 5.51 -0.61
N THR A 139 16.97 6.76 -0.80
CA THR A 139 16.71 7.71 0.29
C THR A 139 15.37 8.43 0.17
N ALA A 140 14.48 8.01 -0.73
CA ALA A 140 13.14 8.57 -0.86
C ALA A 140 12.19 7.99 0.19
N VAL A 141 12.00 8.68 1.33
CA VAL A 141 11.30 8.08 2.47
C VAL A 141 9.83 8.48 2.60
N ILE A 142 8.97 7.47 2.82
CA ILE A 142 7.65 7.65 3.45
C ILE A 142 7.74 7.15 4.89
N LYS A 143 7.97 8.04 5.86
CA LYS A 143 8.36 7.61 7.21
C LYS A 143 7.26 6.82 7.92
N ILE A 144 6.05 7.36 7.91
CA ILE A 144 4.88 6.75 8.54
C ILE A 144 3.82 6.53 7.48
N LEU A 145 3.43 5.27 7.31
CA LEU A 145 2.37 4.87 6.39
C LEU A 145 1.25 4.19 7.17
N VAL A 146 0.09 4.84 7.23
CA VAL A 146 -1.11 4.28 7.86
C VAL A 146 -2.13 3.97 6.77
N ASN A 147 -2.50 2.70 6.64
CA ASN A 147 -3.56 2.27 5.72
C ASN A 147 -4.77 1.75 6.48
N ASN A 148 -5.86 2.52 6.45
CA ASN A 148 -7.18 2.11 6.93
C ASN A 148 -8.16 1.86 5.77
N GLY A 149 -7.80 2.30 4.56
CA GLY A 149 -8.58 2.11 3.34
C GLY A 149 -8.04 0.98 2.47
N THR A 150 -8.10 1.18 1.15
CA THR A 150 -7.62 0.21 0.16
C THR A 150 -6.45 0.78 -0.62
N ILE A 151 -5.39 -0.01 -0.77
CA ILE A 151 -4.26 0.26 -1.65
C ILE A 151 -4.14 -0.88 -2.66
N THR A 152 -4.00 -0.54 -3.94
CA THR A 152 -3.97 -1.52 -5.03
C THR A 152 -2.91 -1.18 -6.05
N GLY A 153 -1.98 -2.09 -6.29
CA GLY A 153 -1.10 -2.07 -7.46
C GLY A 153 -1.37 -3.26 -8.35
N THR A 154 -1.81 -3.02 -9.58
CA THR A 154 -2.22 -4.12 -10.46
C THR A 154 -1.95 -3.79 -11.91
N THR A 155 -1.86 -4.83 -12.73
CA THR A 155 -1.56 -4.72 -14.16
C THR A 155 -1.99 -5.99 -14.87
N GLU A 156 -2.26 -5.92 -16.16
CA GLU A 156 -2.63 -7.09 -16.94
C GLU A 156 -1.42 -8.00 -17.19
N ASN A 157 -0.30 -7.42 -17.66
CA ASN A 157 0.79 -8.19 -18.26
C ASN A 157 2.17 -8.01 -17.59
N SER A 158 2.27 -7.19 -16.53
CA SER A 158 3.53 -7.01 -15.77
C SER A 158 3.34 -7.30 -14.27
N ASP A 159 4.18 -6.69 -13.43
CA ASP A 159 4.12 -6.77 -11.98
C ASP A 159 3.23 -5.70 -11.36
N GLY A 160 2.55 -6.09 -10.27
CA GLY A 160 1.69 -5.19 -9.51
C GLY A 160 2.07 -5.18 -8.03
N TYR A 161 2.32 -3.99 -7.48
CA TYR A 161 2.80 -3.83 -6.11
C TYR A 161 1.84 -2.92 -5.34
N GLY A 162 1.25 -3.45 -4.27
CA GLY A 162 0.40 -2.63 -3.41
C GLY A 162 1.21 -1.47 -2.84
N ILE A 163 2.31 -1.80 -2.16
CA ILE A 163 3.30 -0.84 -1.67
C ILE A 163 4.71 -1.40 -1.98
N ASP A 164 5.54 -0.60 -2.64
CA ASP A 164 6.97 -0.88 -2.85
C ASP A 164 7.80 0.31 -2.39
N THR A 165 8.63 0.16 -1.37
CA THR A 165 9.44 1.28 -0.84
C THR A 165 10.94 0.97 -0.76
N THR A 166 11.75 1.69 0.03
CA THR A 166 13.20 1.47 0.13
C THR A 166 13.69 0.98 1.50
N ASN A 167 12.85 0.18 2.17
CA ASN A 167 13.02 -0.37 3.52
C ASN A 167 13.05 0.66 4.65
N ASP A 168 12.24 1.69 4.50
CA ASP A 168 12.32 2.94 5.24
C ASP A 168 10.98 3.38 5.86
N ALA A 169 9.89 2.72 5.51
CA ALA A 169 8.58 2.99 6.06
C ALA A 169 8.31 2.24 7.38
N THR A 170 7.45 2.86 8.19
CA THR A 170 6.74 2.17 9.27
C THR A 170 5.28 2.05 8.87
N LEU A 171 4.87 0.85 8.44
CA LEU A 171 3.51 0.56 8.01
C LEU A 171 2.64 0.10 9.18
N ALA A 172 1.47 0.71 9.31
CA ALA A 172 0.34 0.19 10.08
C ALA A 172 -0.84 -0.04 9.15
N ASN A 173 -1.16 -1.30 8.86
CA ASN A 173 -2.27 -1.67 8.00
C ASN A 173 -3.45 -2.18 8.83
N THR A 174 -4.59 -1.51 8.78
CA THR A 174 -5.89 -1.99 9.26
C THR A 174 -6.88 -2.21 8.11
N GLY A 175 -6.57 -1.69 6.92
CA GLY A 175 -7.37 -1.84 5.71
C GLY A 175 -6.92 -3.00 4.81
N VAL A 176 -7.02 -2.80 3.50
CA VAL A 176 -6.67 -3.79 2.47
C VAL A 176 -5.51 -3.29 1.64
N ILE A 177 -4.50 -4.14 1.45
CA ILE A 177 -3.42 -3.91 0.50
C ILE A 177 -3.37 -5.09 -0.44
N TYR A 178 -3.55 -4.81 -1.73
CA TYR A 178 -3.44 -5.78 -2.80
C TYR A 178 -2.32 -5.35 -3.75
N GLY A 179 -1.46 -6.29 -4.11
CA GLY A 179 -0.62 -6.14 -5.29
C GLY A 179 -0.54 -7.43 -6.07
N LYS A 180 -0.71 -7.38 -7.39
CA LYS A 180 -0.67 -8.59 -8.23
C LYS A 180 0.53 -9.47 -7.91
N THR A 181 1.72 -8.90 -7.76
CA THR A 181 2.98 -9.59 -7.44
C THR A 181 3.30 -9.57 -5.95
N ASN A 182 3.22 -8.42 -5.28
CA ASN A 182 3.41 -8.35 -3.83
C ASN A 182 2.41 -7.35 -3.25
N ALA A 183 1.78 -7.69 -2.13
CA ALA A 183 1.01 -6.70 -1.39
C ALA A 183 1.95 -5.62 -0.86
N ILE A 184 3.05 -6.04 -0.24
CA ILE A 184 4.08 -5.15 0.29
C ILE A 184 5.47 -5.71 0.00
N ILE A 185 6.39 -4.83 -0.40
CA ILE A 185 7.80 -5.15 -0.64
C ILE A 185 8.66 -3.97 -0.17
N ASN A 186 9.82 -4.27 0.41
CA ASN A 186 10.78 -3.28 0.89
C ASN A 186 10.15 -2.21 1.82
N VAL A 187 9.22 -2.57 2.71
CA VAL A 187 8.52 -1.59 3.56
C VAL A 187 9.33 -1.21 4.80
N GLY A 188 10.37 -1.95 5.16
CA GLY A 188 11.10 -1.74 6.41
C GLY A 188 10.39 -2.48 7.53
N THR A 189 9.53 -1.82 8.30
CA THR A 189 8.72 -2.47 9.36
C THR A 189 7.23 -2.38 9.09
N ALA A 190 6.51 -3.47 9.31
CA ALA A 190 5.06 -3.52 9.09
C ALA A 190 4.31 -4.20 10.23
N ASN A 191 3.28 -3.51 10.71
CA ASN A 191 2.23 -4.04 11.58
C ASN A 191 0.98 -4.29 10.74
N ASN A 192 0.63 -5.55 10.53
CA ASN A 192 -0.57 -5.94 9.79
C ASN A 192 -1.69 -6.34 10.77
N TYR A 193 -2.78 -5.57 10.75
CA TYR A 193 -4.06 -5.83 11.41
C TYR A 193 -5.20 -6.00 10.39
N GLY A 194 -4.94 -5.74 9.10
CA GLY A 194 -5.89 -5.82 8.01
C GLY A 194 -5.61 -7.00 7.08
N LEU A 195 -5.77 -6.78 5.77
CA LEU A 195 -5.54 -7.78 4.72
C LEU A 195 -4.34 -7.40 3.85
N LEU A 196 -3.44 -8.37 3.64
CA LEU A 196 -2.41 -8.32 2.61
C LEU A 196 -2.69 -9.40 1.57
N ILE A 197 -2.73 -9.05 0.29
CA ILE A 197 -3.16 -9.95 -0.77
C ILE A 197 -2.22 -9.84 -1.98
N SER A 198 -1.75 -10.96 -2.51
CA SER A 198 -1.09 -11.01 -3.83
C SER A 198 -1.59 -12.16 -4.68
N GLN A 199 -1.37 -12.14 -5.99
CA GLN A 199 -1.73 -13.25 -6.88
C GLN A 199 -0.52 -14.11 -7.25
N THR A 200 0.52 -13.44 -7.71
CA THR A 200 1.84 -13.99 -7.98
C THR A 200 2.79 -13.58 -6.84
N GLY A 201 4.07 -13.91 -6.97
CA GLY A 201 5.13 -13.52 -6.01
C GLY A 201 4.88 -13.97 -4.57
N ASP A 202 5.70 -13.48 -3.64
CA ASP A 202 5.42 -13.58 -2.21
C ASP A 202 4.55 -12.41 -1.79
N THR A 203 3.54 -12.62 -0.94
CA THR A 203 2.66 -11.50 -0.55
C THR A 203 3.41 -10.39 0.21
N VAL A 204 4.48 -10.77 0.93
CA VAL A 204 5.39 -9.88 1.67
C VAL A 204 6.83 -10.22 1.25
N SER A 205 7.63 -9.22 0.83
CA SER A 205 9.01 -9.47 0.36
C SER A 205 9.99 -8.31 0.62
N GLY A 206 11.21 -8.41 0.08
CA GLY A 206 12.17 -7.30 -0.02
C GLY A 206 12.83 -6.86 1.29
N GLY A 207 12.93 -7.74 2.29
CA GLY A 207 13.47 -7.37 3.60
C GLY A 207 12.46 -6.71 4.54
N THR A 208 11.19 -6.66 4.13
CA THR A 208 10.08 -6.23 5.00
C THR A 208 10.02 -7.10 6.26
N SER A 209 10.14 -6.46 7.42
CA SER A 209 10.03 -7.11 8.74
C SER A 209 8.61 -6.94 9.29
N ILE A 210 7.84 -8.03 9.33
CA ILE A 210 6.52 -8.03 9.98
C ILE A 210 6.73 -8.10 11.50
N THR A 211 6.46 -7.00 12.20
CA THR A 211 6.62 -6.93 13.66
C THR A 211 5.38 -7.43 14.40
N ASN A 212 4.20 -7.17 13.84
CA ASN A 212 2.93 -7.66 14.35
C ASN A 212 2.07 -8.12 13.17
N SER A 213 1.53 -9.35 13.22
CA SER A 213 0.64 -9.89 12.19
C SER A 213 -0.63 -10.44 12.82
N TYR A 214 -1.51 -9.54 13.24
CA TYR A 214 -2.86 -9.88 13.73
C TYR A 214 -3.92 -9.88 12.62
N GLY A 215 -3.56 -9.39 11.44
CA GLY A 215 -4.34 -9.47 10.21
C GLY A 215 -4.12 -10.76 9.43
N LEU A 216 -4.66 -10.82 8.21
CA LEU A 216 -4.55 -11.97 7.31
C LEU A 216 -3.66 -11.65 6.11
N ILE A 217 -2.99 -12.69 5.60
CA ILE A 217 -2.11 -12.64 4.43
C ILE A 217 -2.58 -13.73 3.47
N PHE A 218 -2.94 -13.34 2.25
CA PHE A 218 -3.48 -14.22 1.22
C PHE A 218 -2.63 -14.21 -0.04
N LYS A 219 -2.50 -15.40 -0.64
CA LYS A 219 -2.01 -15.56 -2.01
C LYS A 219 -3.14 -16.11 -2.89
N ASP A 220 -3.71 -15.24 -3.71
CA ASP A 220 -4.76 -15.50 -4.69
C ASP A 220 -4.16 -16.14 -5.96
N THR A 221 -3.82 -17.43 -5.89
CA THR A 221 -3.23 -18.17 -7.02
C THR A 221 -4.23 -18.56 -8.12
N GLY A 222 -5.42 -17.95 -8.13
CA GLY A 222 -6.53 -18.31 -9.01
C GLY A 222 -7.40 -19.46 -8.48
N GLY A 223 -8.71 -19.33 -8.66
CA GLY A 223 -9.74 -20.18 -8.06
C GLY A 223 -10.40 -19.52 -6.85
N SER A 224 -11.58 -19.98 -6.45
CA SER A 224 -12.20 -19.52 -5.21
C SER A 224 -11.43 -20.11 -4.02
N TYR A 225 -10.83 -19.27 -3.18
CA TYR A 225 -10.42 -19.71 -1.85
C TYR A 225 -11.67 -19.86 -1.00
N THR A 226 -12.26 -21.05 -1.02
CA THR A 226 -13.29 -21.45 -0.05
C THR A 226 -12.54 -22.04 1.13
N ALA A 227 -12.46 -21.30 2.23
CA ALA A 227 -11.96 -21.86 3.46
C ALA A 227 -12.93 -22.98 3.89
N GLU A 228 -12.42 -24.19 4.06
CA GLU A 228 -13.19 -25.30 4.62
C GLU A 228 -13.11 -25.23 6.15
N ILE A 229 -14.05 -25.89 6.84
CA ILE A 229 -14.07 -25.91 8.31
C ILE A 229 -12.70 -26.24 8.89
N SER A 230 -11.93 -27.15 8.27
CA SER A 230 -10.58 -27.51 8.72
C SER A 230 -9.60 -26.33 8.76
N ASP A 231 -9.71 -25.38 7.83
CA ASP A 231 -8.75 -24.28 7.64
C ASP A 231 -8.87 -23.22 8.73
N TYR A 232 -10.07 -23.01 9.26
CA TYR A 232 -10.34 -22.09 10.38
C TYR A 232 -10.82 -22.79 11.64
N SER A 233 -10.89 -24.13 11.67
CA SER A 233 -11.29 -24.92 12.85
C SER A 233 -10.42 -24.65 14.07
N ARG A 234 -9.21 -24.12 13.86
CA ARG A 234 -8.25 -23.76 14.91
C ARG A 234 -8.24 -22.27 15.25
N PHE A 235 -8.90 -21.44 14.44
CA PHE A 235 -8.96 -20.00 14.63
C PHE A 235 -9.97 -19.68 15.75
N GLY A 236 -9.51 -19.00 16.80
CA GLY A 236 -10.36 -18.67 17.96
C GLY A 236 -10.71 -19.86 18.87
N THR A 237 -10.15 -21.05 18.63
CA THR A 237 -10.34 -22.20 19.51
C THR A 237 -9.29 -22.24 20.61
N ILE A 238 -9.74 -22.43 21.84
CA ILE A 238 -8.88 -22.85 22.95
C ILE A 238 -8.59 -24.33 22.73
N ALA A 239 -7.32 -24.70 22.55
CA ALA A 239 -6.93 -26.11 22.55
C ALA A 239 -7.29 -26.69 23.91
N LYS A 240 -8.04 -27.80 23.93
CA LYS A 240 -8.42 -28.47 25.18
C LYS A 240 -7.14 -28.81 25.95
N ASP A 241 -7.10 -28.37 27.20
CA ASP A 241 -6.37 -28.93 28.31
C ASP A 241 -5.70 -30.29 28.00
N GLU A 242 -4.38 -30.28 27.80
CA GLU A 242 -3.62 -31.52 27.63
C GLU A 242 -3.17 -32.03 29.00
N GLU A 243 -3.42 -33.32 29.26
CA GLU A 243 -2.80 -34.03 30.38
C GLU A 243 -1.34 -34.35 30.01
N VAL A 244 -0.40 -33.65 30.62
CA VAL A 244 1.02 -33.93 30.48
C VAL A 244 1.47 -34.76 31.67
N VAL A 245 2.16 -35.87 31.41
CA VAL A 245 2.87 -36.64 32.44
C VAL A 245 4.07 -35.82 32.88
N VAL A 246 4.05 -35.35 34.13
CA VAL A 246 5.11 -34.49 34.68
C VAL A 246 6.08 -35.26 35.55
N ASP A 247 5.68 -36.42 36.07
CA ASP A 247 6.51 -37.28 36.90
C ASP A 247 5.89 -38.68 37.04
N TYR A 248 6.55 -39.58 37.79
CA TYR A 248 6.01 -40.86 38.23
C TYR A 248 6.13 -40.98 39.76
N ASP A 249 5.12 -41.57 40.40
CA ASP A 249 5.18 -41.84 41.84
C ASP A 249 6.09 -43.05 42.17
N GLU A 250 6.27 -43.33 43.46
CA GLU A 250 7.08 -44.45 43.96
C GLU A 250 6.60 -45.84 43.49
N ASN A 251 5.36 -45.94 42.99
CA ASN A 251 4.76 -47.14 42.42
C ASN A 251 4.80 -47.13 40.88
N SER A 252 5.55 -46.21 40.26
CA SER A 252 5.64 -46.01 38.81
C SER A 252 4.32 -45.62 38.14
N GLN A 253 3.38 -45.01 38.87
CA GLN A 253 2.17 -44.44 38.28
C GLN A 253 2.43 -43.01 37.80
N ALA A 254 1.94 -42.69 36.60
CA ALA A 254 2.12 -41.38 36.00
C ALA A 254 1.40 -40.28 36.80
N ILE A 255 2.14 -39.28 37.24
CA ILE A 255 1.61 -38.04 37.81
C ILE A 255 1.33 -37.10 36.64
N LYS A 256 0.05 -36.76 36.44
CA LYS A 256 -0.39 -35.91 35.35
C LYS A 256 -0.77 -34.53 35.86
N LYS A 257 -0.44 -33.51 35.07
CA LYS A 257 -0.96 -32.15 35.25
C LYS A 257 -1.65 -31.69 33.97
N THR A 258 -2.77 -31.02 34.15
CA THR A 258 -3.51 -30.41 33.06
C THR A 258 -2.90 -29.06 32.74
N TYR A 259 -2.48 -28.87 31.49
CA TYR A 259 -1.96 -27.61 31.00
C TYR A 259 -2.88 -27.06 29.91
N THR A 260 -3.39 -25.85 30.11
CA THR A 260 -4.08 -25.11 29.07
C THR A 260 -3.04 -24.47 28.15
N ILE A 261 -2.96 -24.93 26.90
CA ILE A 261 -2.12 -24.30 25.88
C ILE A 261 -2.91 -23.13 25.31
N ILE A 262 -2.60 -21.91 25.78
CA ILE A 262 -3.21 -20.68 25.29
C ILE A 262 -2.35 -20.14 24.15
N ASN A 263 -2.76 -20.35 22.89
CA ASN A 263 -2.34 -19.47 21.81
C ASN A 263 -3.09 -18.15 22.00
N ALA A 264 -2.42 -17.17 22.62
CA ALA A 264 -3.02 -15.97 23.19
C ALA A 264 -4.00 -15.26 22.25
N LYS A 265 -5.26 -15.18 22.69
CA LYS A 265 -6.21 -14.14 22.27
C LYS A 265 -5.77 -12.85 22.97
N ALA A 266 -5.56 -11.76 22.24
CA ALA A 266 -5.41 -10.45 22.86
C ALA A 266 -6.68 -10.14 23.65
N GLU A 267 -6.53 -9.81 24.94
CA GLU A 267 -7.63 -9.29 25.76
C GLU A 267 -8.12 -7.98 25.14
N GLY A 268 -9.45 -7.85 25.08
CA GLY A 268 -10.17 -6.89 24.24
C GLY A 268 -10.18 -5.45 24.71
#